data_AF-A0A5S4V4N0-F1
#
_entry.id   AF-A0A5S4V4N0-F1
#
_cell.length_a   1.000
_cell.length_b   1.000
_cell.length_c   1.000
_cell.angle_alpha   90.00
_cell.angle_beta   90.00
_cell.angle_gamma   90.00
#
_symmetry.space_group_name_H-M   'P 1'
#
loop_
_entity.id
_entity.type
_entity.pdbx_description
1 polymer ?
#
loop_
_entity_poly.entity_id
_entity_poly.type
_entity_poly.pdbx_seq_one_letter_code
_entity_poly.pdbx_strand_id
1 'polypeptide(L)'
;MTAPNHCDFSAADFRATAIESSAGRLIRVTGSGLCPTSGWELRLVAANPGVVPHPETLWLELREFEPRKAPRVVTETTVEAIVEDSRAREIVVRFGWREGFTIPVVAASLPRSRRAARRASDAARGRLAASAL
;
A
#
# COMPACT_ATOMS: atom_id res chain seq x y z
N MET A 1 24.35 -24.87 -4.57
CA MET A 1 23.56 -23.71 -4.12
C MET A 1 22.11 -24.00 -4.43
N THR A 2 21.32 -24.34 -3.42
CA THR A 2 19.86 -24.48 -3.53
C THR A 2 19.29 -23.10 -3.83
N ALA A 3 18.46 -22.96 -4.86
CA ALA A 3 17.74 -21.71 -5.08
C ALA A 3 16.85 -21.44 -3.84
N PRO A 4 16.64 -20.18 -3.43
CA PRO A 4 15.59 -19.87 -2.48
C PRO A 4 14.27 -20.42 -3.04
N ASN A 5 13.51 -21.17 -2.24
CA ASN A 5 12.18 -21.68 -2.62
C ASN A 5 11.07 -20.65 -2.29
N HIS A 6 11.46 -19.41 -2.00
CA HIS A 6 10.57 -18.33 -1.60
C HIS A 6 11.03 -17.02 -2.23
N CYS A 7 10.09 -16.12 -2.45
CA CYS A 7 10.41 -14.75 -2.85
C CYS A 7 11.02 -13.99 -1.67
N ASP A 8 11.89 -13.03 -1.98
CA ASP A 8 12.44 -12.11 -0.97
C ASP A 8 11.53 -10.89 -0.82
N PHE A 9 11.31 -10.47 0.42
CA PHE A 9 10.47 -9.32 0.76
C PHE A 9 11.07 -8.55 1.92
N SER A 10 10.87 -7.24 1.91
CA SER A 10 11.11 -6.37 3.06
C SER A 10 9.89 -5.50 3.37
N ALA A 11 9.85 -4.93 4.57
CA ALA A 11 8.80 -3.98 4.94
C ALA A 11 8.79 -2.72 4.05
N ALA A 12 9.95 -2.36 3.48
CA ALA A 12 10.07 -1.20 2.60
C ALA A 12 9.40 -1.40 1.24
N ASP A 13 9.18 -2.65 0.83
CA ASP A 13 8.53 -3.02 -0.42
C ASP A 13 7.00 -3.00 -0.31
N PHE A 14 6.47 -2.70 0.88
CA PHE A 14 5.04 -2.72 1.17
C PHE A 14 4.53 -1.36 1.60
N ARG A 15 3.27 -1.09 1.27
CA ARG A 15 2.57 0.13 1.62
C ARG A 15 1.12 -0.17 1.97
N ALA A 16 0.67 0.34 3.11
CA ALA A 16 -0.74 0.34 3.49
C ALA A 16 -1.29 1.76 3.44
N THR A 17 -2.37 1.95 2.67
CA THR A 17 -3.02 3.25 2.48
C THR A 17 -4.47 3.19 2.90
N ALA A 18 -4.87 4.03 3.86
CA ALA A 18 -6.27 4.20 4.23
C ALA A 18 -6.97 5.19 3.30
N ILE A 19 -8.10 4.78 2.76
CA ILE A 19 -8.98 5.57 1.89
C ILE A 19 -10.31 5.73 2.62
N GLU A 20 -10.57 6.96 3.08
CA GLU A 20 -11.82 7.32 3.72
C GLU A 20 -12.88 7.65 2.66
N SER A 21 -14.09 7.14 2.84
CA SER A 21 -15.25 7.44 2.01
C SER A 21 -16.51 7.60 2.85
N SER A 22 -17.59 8.10 2.25
CA SER A 22 -18.90 8.16 2.93
C SER A 22 -19.47 6.79 3.27
N ALA A 23 -19.00 5.72 2.61
CA ALA A 23 -19.45 4.35 2.82
C ALA A 23 -18.65 3.63 3.93
N GLY A 24 -17.55 4.21 4.39
CA GLY A 24 -16.63 3.58 5.33
C GLY A 24 -15.17 3.77 4.94
N ARG A 25 -14.30 3.01 5.60
CA ARG A 25 -12.84 3.10 5.47
C ARG A 25 -12.30 1.83 4.82
N LEU A 26 -11.58 2.02 3.73
CA LEU A 26 -10.88 0.94 3.04
C LEU A 26 -9.38 1.08 3.28
N ILE A 27 -8.69 -0.03 3.50
CA ILE A 27 -7.24 -0.08 3.53
C ILE A 27 -6.78 -0.85 2.29
N ARG A 28 -6.05 -0.15 1.42
CA ARG A 28 -5.35 -0.74 0.28
C ARG A 28 -3.93 -1.11 0.71
N VAL A 29 -3.59 -2.38 0.64
CA VAL A 29 -2.24 -2.89 0.90
C VAL A 29 -1.63 -3.34 -0.42
N THR A 30 -0.51 -2.75 -0.80
CA THR A 30 0.25 -3.10 -1.99
C THR A 30 1.67 -3.46 -1.59
N GLY A 31 2.29 -4.40 -2.28
CA GLY A 31 3.73 -4.60 -2.17
C GLY A 31 4.31 -5.37 -3.33
N SER A 32 5.61 -5.61 -3.28
CA SER A 32 6.32 -6.49 -4.22
C SER A 32 7.35 -7.36 -3.50
N GLY A 33 7.78 -8.42 -4.18
CA GLY A 33 8.90 -9.26 -3.76
C GLY A 33 9.71 -9.76 -4.94
N LEU A 34 10.98 -10.08 -4.69
CA LEU A 34 11.88 -10.64 -5.70
C LEU A 34 11.77 -12.16 -5.70
N CYS A 35 11.08 -12.71 -6.69
CA CYS A 35 10.86 -14.15 -6.79
C CYS A 35 11.98 -14.84 -7.59
N PRO A 36 12.36 -16.09 -7.24
CA PRO A 36 13.48 -16.81 -7.85
C PRO A 36 13.31 -17.10 -9.35
N THR A 37 12.05 -17.20 -9.80
CA THR A 37 11.66 -17.45 -11.19
C THR A 37 10.52 -16.53 -11.57
N SER A 38 10.19 -16.44 -12.86
CA SER A 38 9.00 -15.73 -13.33
C SER A 38 7.72 -16.56 -13.09
N GLY A 39 6.56 -15.92 -12.96
CA GLY A 39 5.27 -16.62 -12.93
C GLY A 39 4.82 -17.10 -11.54
N TRP A 40 5.48 -16.62 -10.48
CA TRP A 40 4.95 -16.75 -9.13
C TRP A 40 3.65 -15.96 -8.99
N GLU A 41 2.72 -16.50 -8.20
CA GLU A 41 1.57 -15.74 -7.74
C GLU A 41 1.72 -15.42 -6.26
N LEU A 42 1.42 -14.17 -5.90
CA LEU A 42 1.40 -13.70 -4.52
C LEU A 42 -0.02 -13.30 -4.13
N ARG A 43 -0.44 -13.63 -2.91
CA ARG A 43 -1.75 -13.25 -2.38
C ARG A 43 -1.63 -12.79 -0.94
N LEU A 44 -2.30 -11.69 -0.62
CA LEU A 44 -2.52 -11.25 0.76
C LEU A 44 -3.90 -11.73 1.20
N VAL A 45 -3.95 -12.50 2.29
CA VAL A 45 -5.20 -13.09 2.83
C VAL A 45 -5.41 -12.60 4.25
N ALA A 46 -6.64 -12.23 4.60
CA ALA A 46 -6.97 -11.86 5.98
C ALA A 46 -6.68 -13.02 6.93
N ALA A 47 -5.89 -12.75 7.97
CA ALA A 47 -5.38 -13.74 8.92
C ALA A 47 -5.69 -13.35 10.38
N ASN A 48 -6.75 -12.55 10.59
CA ASN A 48 -7.18 -12.13 11.93
C ASN A 48 -7.50 -13.37 12.78
N PRO A 49 -6.79 -13.62 13.89
CA PRO A 49 -7.05 -14.75 14.74
C PRO A 49 -8.33 -14.51 15.57
N GLY A 50 -9.45 -15.09 15.16
CA GLY A 50 -10.68 -15.14 15.97
C GLY A 50 -11.25 -13.77 16.41
N VAL A 51 -11.71 -13.67 17.67
CA VAL A 51 -12.14 -12.42 18.28
C VAL A 51 -10.95 -11.46 18.31
N VAL A 52 -11.00 -10.42 17.47
CA VAL A 52 -9.89 -9.47 17.23
C VAL A 52 -9.46 -8.84 18.57
N PRO A 53 -8.34 -9.28 19.18
CA PRO A 53 -7.91 -8.75 20.47
C PRO A 53 -7.25 -7.37 20.31
N HIS A 54 -6.88 -7.01 19.08
CA HIS A 54 -6.19 -5.77 18.73
C HIS A 54 -6.91 -5.08 17.57
N PRO A 55 -8.00 -4.32 17.83
CA PRO A 55 -8.80 -3.70 16.76
C PRO A 55 -8.02 -2.64 15.97
N GLU A 56 -6.88 -2.17 16.47
CA GLU A 56 -6.00 -1.22 15.79
C GLU A 56 -4.97 -1.90 14.87
N THR A 57 -4.97 -3.23 14.79
CA THR A 57 -4.01 -4.01 13.99
C THR A 57 -4.74 -5.00 13.09
N LEU A 58 -4.49 -4.90 11.78
CA LEU A 58 -5.03 -5.85 10.80
C LEU A 58 -3.94 -6.84 10.39
N TRP A 59 -4.26 -8.13 10.43
CA TRP A 59 -3.31 -9.21 10.17
C TRP A 59 -3.55 -9.77 8.76
N LEU A 60 -2.52 -9.75 7.93
CA LEU A 60 -2.54 -10.35 6.59
C LEU A 60 -1.47 -11.44 6.50
N GLU A 61 -1.83 -12.59 5.95
CA GLU A 61 -0.87 -13.62 5.56
C GLU A 61 -0.50 -13.44 4.08
N LEU A 62 0.80 -13.34 3.79
CA LEU A 62 1.31 -13.41 2.44
C LEU A 62 1.51 -14.88 2.05
N ARG A 63 0.79 -15.29 1.01
CA ARG A 63 0.87 -16.63 0.42
C ARG A 63 1.55 -16.58 -0.93
N GLU A 64 2.47 -17.51 -1.11
CA GLU A 64 3.25 -17.69 -2.33
C GLU A 64 2.80 -18.96 -3.04
N PHE A 65 2.64 -18.88 -4.35
CA PHE A 65 2.32 -20.02 -5.20
C PHE A 65 3.38 -20.13 -6.29
N GLU A 66 4.19 -21.18 -6.18
CA GLU A 66 5.26 -21.47 -7.14
C GLU A 66 4.68 -21.88 -8.51
N PRO A 67 5.24 -21.39 -9.63
CA PRO A 67 4.87 -21.86 -10.96
C PRO A 67 5.31 -23.31 -11.18
N ARG A 68 4.48 -24.12 -11.85
CA ARG A 68 4.85 -25.51 -12.20
C ARG A 68 6.09 -25.61 -13.09
N LYS A 69 6.31 -24.62 -13.96
CA LYS A 69 7.47 -24.53 -14.85
C LYS A 69 7.70 -23.06 -15.20
N ALA A 70 8.93 -22.59 -14.96
CA ALA A 70 9.31 -21.22 -15.28
C ALA A 70 10.82 -21.10 -15.59
N PRO A 71 11.21 -20.13 -16.43
CA PRO A 71 12.60 -19.72 -16.56
C PRO A 71 13.19 -19.29 -15.20
N ARG A 72 14.47 -19.62 -14.97
CA ARG A 72 15.22 -19.18 -13.78
C ARG A 72 15.68 -17.74 -13.91
N VAL A 73 14.73 -16.82 -13.92
CA VAL A 73 14.95 -15.38 -14.00
C VAL A 73 14.31 -14.75 -12.78
N VAL A 74 15.13 -14.07 -11.97
CA VAL A 74 14.65 -13.33 -10.81
C VAL A 74 13.67 -12.26 -11.27
N THR A 75 12.46 -12.27 -10.72
CA THR A 75 11.34 -11.45 -11.21
C THR A 75 10.69 -10.73 -10.05
N GLU A 76 10.56 -9.40 -10.15
CA GLU A 76 9.72 -8.65 -9.23
C GLU A 76 8.26 -9.02 -9.45
N THR A 77 7.60 -9.47 -8.39
CA THR A 77 6.21 -9.91 -8.40
C THR A 77 5.41 -9.06 -7.43
N THR A 78 4.33 -8.45 -7.90
CA THR A 78 3.49 -7.55 -7.11
C THR A 78 2.35 -8.29 -6.42
N VAL A 79 1.87 -7.73 -5.31
CA VAL A 79 0.69 -8.20 -4.60
C VAL A 79 -0.18 -7.03 -4.16
N GLU A 80 -1.49 -7.23 -4.16
CA GLU A 80 -2.46 -6.24 -3.70
C GLU A 80 -3.61 -6.92 -2.93
N ALA A 81 -4.08 -6.24 -1.89
CA ALA A 81 -5.36 -6.51 -1.25
C ALA A 81 -6.05 -5.19 -0.86
N ILE A 82 -7.38 -5.21 -0.90
CA ILE A 82 -8.22 -4.13 -0.38
C ILE A 82 -9.09 -4.75 0.71
N VAL A 83 -9.06 -4.16 1.90
CA VAL A 83 -9.79 -4.64 3.07
C VAL A 83 -10.61 -3.51 3.64
N GLU A 84 -11.85 -3.77 3.99
CA GLU A 84 -12.67 -2.84 4.77
C GLU A 84 -12.30 -2.93 6.25
N ASP A 85 -11.79 -1.84 6.81
CA ASP A 85 -11.40 -1.77 8.20
C ASP A 85 -11.46 -0.33 8.72
N SER A 86 -12.27 -0.11 9.76
CA SER A 86 -12.54 1.21 10.32
C SER A 86 -11.51 1.70 11.34
N ARG A 87 -10.61 0.85 11.82
CA ARG A 87 -9.78 1.14 13.01
C ARG A 87 -8.29 0.90 12.82
N ALA A 88 -7.89 -0.05 11.97
CA ALA A 88 -6.50 -0.47 11.88
C ALA A 88 -5.55 0.69 11.53
N ARG A 89 -4.50 0.84 12.33
CA ARG A 89 -3.41 1.81 12.17
C ARG A 89 -2.15 1.15 11.66
N GLU A 90 -2.05 -0.16 11.80
CA GLU A 90 -0.91 -0.96 11.38
C GLU A 90 -1.39 -2.25 10.72
N ILE A 91 -0.63 -2.71 9.74
CA ILE A 91 -0.80 -4.01 9.11
C ILE A 91 0.37 -4.90 9.53
N VAL A 92 0.06 -6.08 10.07
CA VAL A 92 1.06 -7.12 10.30
C VAL A 92 1.00 -8.10 9.13
N VAL A 93 2.06 -8.12 8.32
CA VAL A 93 2.24 -9.07 7.23
C VAL A 93 2.98 -10.29 7.76
N ARG A 94 2.33 -11.45 7.72
CA ARG A 94 2.87 -12.73 8.18
C ARG A 94 3.26 -13.62 7.01
N PHE A 95 4.26 -14.45 7.25
CA PHE A 95 4.68 -15.51 6.34
C PHE A 95 4.48 -16.86 7.03
N GLY A 96 4.25 -17.92 6.25
CA GLY A 96 4.21 -19.28 6.77
C GLY A 96 5.60 -19.88 7.07
N TRP A 97 6.66 -19.29 6.52
CA TRP A 97 8.01 -19.85 6.49
C TRP A 97 9.08 -19.00 7.19
N ARG A 98 8.72 -17.79 7.66
CA ARG A 98 9.59 -16.90 8.44
C ARG A 98 8.80 -15.93 9.30
N GLU A 99 9.52 -15.12 10.09
CA GLU A 99 8.94 -14.01 10.83
C GLU A 99 8.35 -12.94 9.89
N GLY A 100 7.25 -12.34 10.34
CA GLY A 100 6.55 -11.26 9.65
C GLY A 100 7.18 -9.89 9.86
N PHE A 101 6.52 -8.87 9.33
CA PHE A 101 6.84 -7.47 9.62
C PHE A 101 5.58 -6.62 9.71
N THR A 102 5.73 -5.45 10.31
CA THR A 102 4.65 -4.49 10.52
C THR A 102 4.87 -3.27 9.63
N ILE A 103 3.81 -2.80 8.98
CA ILE A 103 3.80 -1.57 8.20
C ILE A 103 2.72 -0.61 8.72
N PRO A 104 2.98 0.71 8.75
CA PRO A 104 1.99 1.68 9.17
C PRO A 104 0.92 1.88 8.09
N VAL A 105 -0.32 2.09 8.51
CA VAL A 105 -1.41 2.53 7.64
C VAL A 105 -1.37 4.04 7.54
N VAL A 106 -1.10 4.56 6.35
CA VAL A 106 -1.01 6.00 6.09
C VAL A 106 -2.26 6.46 5.35
N ALA A 107 -2.84 7.59 5.75
CA ALA A 107 -3.98 8.16 5.03
C ALA A 107 -3.62 8.48 3.57
N ALA A 108 -4.53 8.22 2.65
CA ALA A 108 -4.44 8.67 1.28
C ALA A 108 -4.36 10.20 1.29
N SER A 109 -3.21 10.75 0.96
CA SER A 109 -3.09 12.17 0.69
C SER A 109 -3.85 12.45 -0.61
N LEU A 110 -5.02 13.07 -0.49
CA LEU A 110 -5.61 13.71 -1.66
C LEU A 110 -4.59 14.72 -2.17
N PRO A 111 -4.26 14.75 -3.48
CA PRO A 111 -3.52 15.87 -4.02
C PRO A 111 -4.31 17.11 -3.65
N ARG A 112 -3.70 18.02 -2.88
CA ARG A 112 -4.29 19.32 -2.50
C ARG A 112 -4.85 19.93 -3.77
N SER A 113 -6.17 19.83 -3.93
CA SER A 113 -6.85 20.36 -5.09
C SER A 113 -6.53 21.85 -5.13
N ARG A 114 -6.30 22.35 -6.35
CA ARG A 114 -5.90 23.71 -6.73
C ARG A 114 -6.87 24.82 -6.27
N ARG A 115 -7.25 24.87 -4.99
CA ARG A 115 -8.06 25.95 -4.39
C ARG A 115 -7.21 27.17 -3.98
N ALA A 116 -5.89 27.07 -4.00
CA ALA A 116 -4.99 28.22 -3.83
C ALA A 116 -4.79 29.03 -5.13
N ALA A 117 -5.11 28.47 -6.30
CA ALA A 117 -4.84 29.12 -7.59
C ALA A 117 -5.87 30.20 -8.00
N ARG A 118 -7.00 30.34 -7.29
CA ARG A 118 -8.02 31.37 -7.62
C ARG A 118 -7.91 32.68 -6.85
N ARG A 119 -7.07 32.78 -5.80
CA ARG A 119 -6.86 34.05 -5.08
C ARG A 119 -5.72 34.92 -5.63
N ALA A 120 -4.84 34.38 -6.47
CA ALA A 120 -3.73 35.14 -7.03
C ALA A 120 -4.13 36.03 -8.23
N SER A 121 -5.25 35.75 -8.89
CA SER A 121 -5.66 36.48 -10.11
C SER A 121 -6.41 37.80 -9.85
N ASP A 122 -6.97 38.02 -8.66
CA ASP A 122 -7.67 39.28 -8.34
C ASP A 122 -6.72 40.39 -7.86
N ALA A 123 -5.55 40.05 -7.31
CA ALA A 123 -4.58 41.05 -6.85
C ALA A 123 -3.80 41.72 -8.00
N ALA A 124 -3.80 41.12 -9.20
CA ALA A 124 -3.05 41.63 -10.35
C ALA A 124 -3.79 42.70 -11.17
N ARG A 125 -5.10 42.89 -10.97
CA ARG A 125 -5.89 43.89 -11.71
C ARG A 125 -6.00 45.27 -11.03
N GLY A 126 -5.51 45.41 -9.79
CA GLY A 126 -5.61 46.66 -9.04
C GLY A 126 -4.46 47.66 -9.24
N ARG A 127 -3.40 47.34 -10.00
CA ARG A 127 -2.16 48.16 -10.06
C ARG A 127 -1.93 48.95 -11.36
N LEU A 128 -2.89 49.00 -12.29
CA LEU A 128 -2.70 49.71 -13.57
C LEU A 128 -3.54 50.99 -13.73
N ALA A 129 -4.14 51.54 -12.67
CA ALA A 129 -5.01 52.73 -12.76
C ALA A 129 -4.52 53.95 -11.96
N ALA A 130 -3.21 54.16 -11.82
CA ALA A 130 -2.69 55.37 -11.20
C ALA A 130 -1.30 55.75 -11.75
N SER A 131 -1.28 56.32 -12.96
CA SER A 131 -0.25 57.27 -13.43
C SER A 131 -0.61 57.75 -14.84
N ALA A 132 -1.42 58.81 -14.93
CA ALA A 132 -1.39 59.75 -16.05
C ALA A 132 -2.20 61.00 -15.69
N LEU A 133 -1.48 62.14 -15.77
CA LEU A 133 -1.89 63.55 -15.68
C LEU A 133 -1.99 64.14 -14.26
#